data_AF-A0A954Z3E1-F1
#
_entry.id   AF-A0A954Z3E1-F1
#
_cell.length_a   1.000
_cell.length_b   1.000
_cell.length_c   1.000
_cell.angle_alpha   90.00
_cell.angle_beta   90.00
_cell.angle_gamma   90.00
#
_symmetry.space_group_name_H-M   'P 1'
#
loop_
_entity.id
_entity.type
_entity.pdbx_description
1 polymer ?
#
loop_
_entity_poly.entity_id
_entity_poly.type
_entity_poly.pdbx_seq_one_letter_code
_entity_poly.pdbx_strand_id
1 'polypeptide(L)'
;LRRNEFRPGGPNYRELTHGHADGAYWTPAECDVSIRPGWFYHAAEDDKVKSLAELLDIYDKSVGRNGVLLLNVPPDRRGLIHENDARRLAEFRDAIEATFRNNLAQGKRVVPGPDELDAAQDQRSAIVDGDLKTAWTPQMASGPASIVVDLLADRSFDLIAIREDIRNGQRVSGFHVDVEERDGAWKRVAEGTTIGYQRLLRIPPMRARRLRLTITSALGRPAIAEFGLYRSRSHD
;
A
#
# COMPACT_ATOMS: atom_id res chain seq x y z
N LEU A 1 -12.00 7.36 13.75
CA LEU A 1 -11.48 7.98 14.98
C LEU A 1 -12.56 8.11 16.04
N ARG A 2 -12.22 7.91 17.32
CA ARG A 2 -13.05 8.34 18.46
C ARG A 2 -12.92 9.86 18.69
N ARG A 3 -13.41 10.66 17.73
CA ARG A 3 -13.04 12.09 17.60
C ARG A 3 -13.24 12.94 18.86
N ASN A 4 -14.23 12.59 19.69
CA ASN A 4 -14.57 13.35 20.89
C ASN A 4 -13.49 13.24 21.99
N GLU A 5 -12.53 12.31 21.84
CA GLU A 5 -11.39 12.14 22.74
C GLU A 5 -10.18 12.99 22.32
N PHE A 6 -10.25 13.69 21.18
CA PHE A 6 -9.11 14.42 20.59
C PHE A 6 -9.40 15.91 20.45
N ARG A 7 -8.35 16.70 20.69
CA ARG A 7 -8.30 18.14 20.42
C ARG A 7 -6.91 18.53 19.94
N PRO A 8 -6.77 19.59 19.12
CA PRO A 8 -5.46 20.12 18.73
C PRO A 8 -4.57 20.40 19.96
N GLY A 9 -3.29 20.01 19.89
CA GLY A 9 -2.32 20.18 20.99
C GLY A 9 -2.53 19.29 22.21
N GLY A 10 -3.43 18.30 22.14
CA GLY A 10 -3.70 17.36 23.24
C GLY A 10 -2.60 16.32 23.47
N PRO A 11 -2.54 15.70 24.67
CA PRO A 11 -1.49 14.74 25.03
C PRO A 11 -1.57 13.42 24.26
N ASN A 12 -2.75 13.06 23.74
CA ASN A 12 -3.01 11.76 23.10
C ASN A 12 -2.67 11.75 21.59
N TYR A 13 -1.89 12.71 21.08
CA TYR A 13 -1.60 12.82 19.64
C TYR A 13 -0.99 11.55 19.03
N ARG A 14 -0.30 10.73 19.83
CA ARG A 14 0.26 9.43 19.38
C ARG A 14 -0.81 8.42 18.97
N GLU A 15 -2.02 8.49 19.49
CA GLU A 15 -3.10 7.59 19.04
C GLU A 15 -3.60 7.97 17.64
N LEU A 16 -3.43 9.23 17.24
CA LEU A 16 -3.76 9.69 15.89
C LEU A 16 -2.88 9.03 14.82
N THR A 17 -1.73 8.45 15.19
CA THR A 17 -0.85 7.76 14.22
C THR A 17 -1.32 6.35 13.88
N HIS A 18 -2.33 5.82 14.56
CA HIS A 18 -2.83 4.45 14.37
C HIS A 18 -4.34 4.38 14.12
N GLY A 19 -5.10 5.38 14.59
CA GLY A 19 -6.56 5.37 14.51
C GLY A 19 -7.19 4.34 15.46
N HIS A 20 -8.50 4.14 15.31
CA HIS A 20 -9.29 3.23 16.15
C HIS A 20 -10.15 2.34 15.26
N ALA A 21 -10.01 1.01 15.42
CA ALA A 21 -10.81 0.02 14.69
C ALA A 21 -12.32 0.17 14.95
N ASP A 22 -12.68 0.63 16.14
CA ASP A 22 -14.06 0.91 16.58
C ASP A 22 -14.42 2.40 16.51
N GLY A 23 -13.63 3.20 15.78
CA GLY A 23 -13.89 4.63 15.65
C GLY A 23 -15.18 4.90 14.87
N ALA A 24 -16.10 5.65 15.47
CA ALA A 24 -17.41 5.94 14.88
C ALA A 24 -17.39 6.86 13.64
N TYR A 25 -16.25 7.50 13.35
CA TYR A 25 -16.10 8.43 12.23
C TYR A 25 -14.99 7.98 11.28
N TRP A 26 -15.27 8.05 9.98
CA TRP A 26 -14.28 7.85 8.92
C TRP A 26 -13.37 9.07 8.84
N THR A 27 -12.11 8.90 9.22
CA THR A 27 -11.11 9.96 9.31
C THR A 27 -9.80 9.44 8.72
N PRO A 28 -9.60 9.56 7.39
CA PRO A 28 -8.39 9.09 6.75
C PRO A 28 -7.18 9.85 7.28
N ALA A 29 -6.01 9.19 7.30
CA ALA A 29 -4.77 9.82 7.74
C ALA A 29 -4.20 10.70 6.61
N GLU A 30 -3.90 11.95 6.94
CA GLU A 30 -3.04 12.80 6.14
C GLU A 30 -1.65 12.81 6.80
N CYS A 31 -0.61 12.60 6.00
CA CYS A 31 0.78 12.57 6.43
C CYS A 31 1.48 13.78 5.83
N ASP A 32 1.69 14.81 6.64
CA ASP A 32 2.30 16.06 6.24
C ASP A 32 3.81 16.05 6.49
N VAL A 33 4.57 16.49 5.50
CA VAL A 33 6.03 16.66 5.63
C VAL A 33 6.54 17.70 4.64
N SER A 34 7.58 18.44 5.00
CA SER A 34 8.27 19.31 4.05
C SER A 34 9.29 18.55 3.20
N ILE A 35 9.49 18.96 1.95
CA ILE A 35 10.59 18.45 1.11
C ILE A 35 11.97 18.87 1.65
N ARG A 36 12.01 19.85 2.55
CA ARG A 36 13.21 20.39 3.23
C ARG A 36 13.12 20.17 4.75
N PRO A 37 14.15 20.56 5.54
CA PRO A 37 14.05 20.59 7.00
C PRO A 37 12.98 21.57 7.49
N GLY A 38 12.95 22.80 6.94
CA GLY A 38 11.97 23.83 7.26
C GLY A 38 10.68 23.74 6.43
N TRP A 39 9.60 24.32 6.96
CA TRP A 39 8.33 24.49 6.22
C TRP A 39 8.34 25.70 5.28
N PHE A 40 9.08 26.75 5.64
CA PHE A 40 9.30 27.94 4.81
C PHE A 40 10.66 27.87 4.13
N TYR A 41 10.82 28.63 3.06
CA TYR A 41 12.06 28.65 2.31
C TYR A 41 13.19 29.33 3.10
N HIS A 42 14.34 28.67 3.14
CA HIS A 42 15.61 29.20 3.61
C HIS A 42 16.72 28.81 2.64
N ALA A 43 17.49 29.78 2.12
CA ALA A 43 18.61 29.52 1.21
C ALA A 43 19.68 28.58 1.82
N ALA A 44 19.83 28.59 3.16
CA ALA A 44 20.71 27.68 3.91
C ALA A 44 20.25 26.21 3.92
N GLU A 45 19.14 25.89 3.24
CA GLU A 45 18.60 24.55 3.05
C GLU A 45 18.54 24.14 1.57
N ASP A 46 19.07 24.94 0.64
CA ASP A 46 19.02 24.65 -0.81
C ASP A 46 19.70 23.35 -1.20
N ASP A 47 20.68 22.93 -0.41
CA ASP A 47 21.40 21.65 -0.51
C ASP A 47 20.81 20.55 0.40
N LYS A 48 19.73 20.82 1.13
CA LYS A 48 19.08 19.91 2.10
C LYS A 48 17.70 19.43 1.65
N VAL A 49 17.41 19.51 0.36
CA VAL A 49 16.22 18.88 -0.23
C VAL A 49 16.31 17.36 -0.05
N LYS A 50 15.30 16.76 0.60
CA LYS A 50 15.23 15.31 0.86
C LYS A 50 15.55 14.50 -0.38
N SER A 51 16.48 13.57 -0.26
CA SER A 51 16.90 12.65 -1.33
C SER A 51 15.72 11.88 -1.93
N LEU A 52 15.90 11.37 -3.15
CA LEU A 52 14.88 10.52 -3.78
C LEU A 52 14.53 9.30 -2.92
N ALA A 53 15.53 8.67 -2.31
CA ALA A 53 15.34 7.53 -1.42
C ALA A 53 14.50 7.89 -0.18
N GLU A 54 14.76 9.06 0.44
CA GLU A 54 13.95 9.55 1.57
C GLU A 54 12.49 9.83 1.16
N LEU A 55 12.26 10.43 -0.03
CA LEU A 55 10.90 10.69 -0.50
C LEU A 55 10.13 9.41 -0.82
N LEU A 56 10.78 8.38 -1.35
CA LEU A 56 10.16 7.08 -1.60
C LEU A 56 9.88 6.33 -0.28
N ASP A 57 10.78 6.41 0.70
CA ASP A 57 10.51 5.87 2.04
C ASP A 57 9.32 6.58 2.71
N ILE A 58 9.21 7.90 2.57
CA ILE A 58 8.04 8.68 3.01
C ILE A 58 6.77 8.21 2.29
N TYR A 59 6.83 8.01 0.96
CA TYR A 59 5.69 7.53 0.17
C TYR A 59 5.19 6.17 0.68
N ASP A 60 6.10 5.22 0.89
CA ASP A 60 5.74 3.88 1.39
C ASP A 60 5.21 3.92 2.81
N LYS A 61 5.67 4.85 3.64
CA LYS A 61 5.22 5.04 5.03
C LYS A 61 3.96 5.91 5.16
N SER A 62 3.47 6.50 4.08
CA SER A 62 2.24 7.30 4.02
C SER A 62 1.21 6.67 3.08
N VAL A 63 1.33 6.92 1.77
CA VAL A 63 0.49 6.35 0.70
C VAL A 63 0.51 4.83 0.72
N GLY A 64 1.64 4.22 1.10
CA GLY A 64 1.76 2.78 1.27
C GLY A 64 1.13 2.20 2.54
N ARG A 65 0.58 3.04 3.42
CA ARG A 65 -0.02 2.64 4.71
C ARG A 65 -1.40 3.25 4.91
N ASN A 66 -2.21 3.30 3.84
CA ASN A 66 -3.57 3.84 3.88
C ASN A 66 -3.67 5.32 4.29
N GLY A 67 -2.62 6.11 4.03
CA GLY A 67 -2.60 7.55 4.21
C GLY A 67 -2.57 8.33 2.90
N VAL A 68 -2.74 9.65 2.99
CA VAL A 68 -2.49 10.61 1.92
C VAL A 68 -1.22 11.39 2.25
N LEU A 69 -0.30 11.51 1.29
CA LEU A 69 0.90 12.33 1.47
C LEU A 69 0.62 13.79 1.10
N LEU A 70 0.78 14.69 2.05
CA LEU A 70 0.81 16.12 1.84
C LEU A 70 2.27 16.60 1.91
N LEU A 71 2.90 16.77 0.75
CA LEU A 71 4.30 17.20 0.66
C LEU A 71 4.38 18.72 0.47
N ASN A 72 4.92 19.43 1.46
CA ASN A 72 5.18 20.86 1.35
C ASN A 72 6.41 21.17 0.49
N VAL A 73 6.26 22.18 -0.38
CA VAL A 73 7.30 22.67 -1.29
C VAL A 73 7.31 24.20 -1.19
N PRO A 74 8.25 24.79 -0.44
CA PRO A 74 8.19 26.21 -0.13
C PRO A 74 8.66 27.08 -1.30
N PRO A 75 7.85 28.06 -1.77
CA PRO A 75 8.34 29.07 -2.69
C PRO A 75 9.44 29.93 -2.06
N ASP A 76 10.43 30.31 -2.87
CA ASP A 76 11.50 31.19 -2.45
C ASP A 76 11.10 32.69 -2.49
N ARG A 77 12.06 33.58 -2.23
CA ARG A 77 11.83 35.04 -2.21
C ARG A 77 11.53 35.65 -3.58
N ARG A 78 11.74 34.92 -4.68
CA ARG A 78 11.31 35.30 -6.03
C ARG A 78 9.82 34.98 -6.24
N GLY A 79 9.20 34.24 -5.32
CA GLY A 79 7.85 33.71 -5.48
C GLY A 79 7.80 32.45 -6.36
N LEU A 80 8.93 31.75 -6.51
CA LEU A 80 9.07 30.57 -7.38
C LEU A 80 9.47 29.33 -6.58
N ILE A 81 9.19 28.15 -7.12
CA ILE A 81 9.74 26.90 -6.57
C ILE A 81 11.22 26.81 -6.95
N HIS A 82 12.08 26.60 -5.95
CA HIS A 82 13.51 26.48 -6.17
C HIS A 82 13.84 25.28 -7.08
N GLU A 83 14.83 25.42 -7.94
CA GLU A 83 15.12 24.52 -9.05
C GLU A 83 15.55 23.13 -8.58
N ASN A 84 16.19 23.03 -7.41
CA ASN A 84 16.53 21.74 -6.78
C ASN A 84 15.27 20.95 -6.36
N ASP A 85 14.26 21.64 -5.86
CA ASP A 85 13.00 21.08 -5.38
C ASP A 85 12.20 20.57 -6.58
N ALA A 86 12.09 21.40 -7.62
CA ALA A 86 11.43 21.04 -8.87
C ALA A 86 12.07 19.80 -9.53
N ARG A 87 13.42 19.76 -9.59
CA ARG A 87 14.15 18.58 -10.12
C ARG A 87 13.87 17.34 -9.29
N ARG A 88 13.93 17.43 -7.95
CA ARG A 88 13.67 16.30 -7.05
C ARG A 88 12.23 15.80 -7.15
N LEU A 89 11.25 16.69 -7.33
CA LEU A 89 9.85 16.32 -7.56
C LEU A 89 9.66 15.56 -8.87
N ALA A 90 10.35 15.98 -9.95
CA ALA A 90 10.33 15.27 -11.22
C ALA A 90 10.94 13.86 -11.08
N GLU A 91 12.11 13.74 -10.44
CA GLU A 91 12.75 12.44 -10.12
C GLU A 91 11.81 11.53 -9.32
N PHE A 92 11.12 12.10 -8.32
CA PHE A 92 10.19 11.38 -7.46
C PHE A 92 8.96 10.87 -8.23
N ARG A 93 8.35 11.71 -9.06
CA ARG A 93 7.28 11.32 -9.98
C ARG A 93 7.73 10.18 -10.88
N ASP A 94 8.86 10.33 -11.55
CA ASP A 94 9.34 9.35 -12.53
C ASP A 94 9.63 8.00 -11.87
N ALA A 95 10.14 7.99 -10.63
CA ALA A 95 10.36 6.77 -9.86
C ALA A 95 9.05 6.06 -9.49
N ILE A 96 8.04 6.81 -9.03
CA ILE A 96 6.70 6.27 -8.74
C ILE A 96 6.07 5.70 -10.02
N GLU A 97 6.02 6.50 -11.09
CA GLU A 97 5.43 6.07 -12.36
C GLU A 97 6.14 4.85 -12.94
N ALA A 98 7.47 4.80 -12.88
CA ALA A 98 8.24 3.64 -13.33
C ALA A 98 7.91 2.38 -12.53
N THR A 99 7.78 2.49 -11.21
CA THR A 99 7.49 1.36 -10.31
C THR A 99 6.11 0.77 -10.60
N PHE A 100 5.08 1.62 -10.70
CA PHE A 100 3.69 1.18 -10.83
C PHE A 100 3.21 1.01 -12.28
N ARG A 101 4.07 1.28 -13.28
CA ARG A 101 3.72 1.19 -14.71
C ARG A 101 3.20 -0.19 -15.12
N ASN A 102 3.73 -1.25 -14.53
CA ASN A 102 3.46 -2.61 -14.94
C ASN A 102 3.12 -3.48 -13.74
N ASN A 103 1.82 -3.67 -13.49
CA ASN A 103 1.35 -4.64 -12.52
C ASN A 103 1.52 -6.05 -13.09
N LEU A 104 2.49 -6.80 -12.55
CA LEU A 104 2.83 -8.16 -13.00
C LEU A 104 1.71 -9.17 -12.73
N ALA A 105 0.80 -8.88 -11.79
CA ALA A 105 -0.35 -9.70 -11.44
C ALA A 105 -1.59 -9.40 -12.28
N GLN A 106 -1.65 -8.27 -12.99
CA GLN A 106 -2.83 -7.88 -13.77
C GLN A 106 -3.14 -8.89 -14.88
N GLY A 107 -4.42 -9.25 -14.98
CA GLY A 107 -4.95 -10.22 -15.94
C GLY A 107 -4.43 -11.66 -15.75
N LYS A 108 -3.81 -11.97 -14.61
CA LYS A 108 -3.28 -13.32 -14.33
C LYS A 108 -4.35 -14.27 -13.82
N ARG A 109 -4.03 -15.56 -13.85
CA ARG A 109 -4.96 -16.59 -13.40
C ARG A 109 -5.04 -16.55 -11.88
N VAL A 110 -6.28 -16.55 -11.37
CA VAL A 110 -6.55 -16.61 -9.94
C VAL A 110 -7.25 -17.93 -9.63
N VAL A 111 -6.78 -18.66 -8.63
CA VAL A 111 -7.36 -19.95 -8.20
C VAL A 111 -7.65 -19.92 -6.69
N PRO A 112 -8.63 -20.70 -6.21
CA PRO A 112 -8.90 -20.77 -4.78
C PRO A 112 -7.69 -21.26 -3.99
N GLY A 113 -7.49 -20.69 -2.81
CA GLY A 113 -6.61 -21.25 -1.80
C GLY A 113 -7.25 -22.45 -1.07
N PRO A 114 -6.52 -23.13 -0.17
CA PRO A 114 -7.03 -24.30 0.55
C PRO A 114 -8.32 -24.05 1.34
N ASP A 115 -8.58 -22.81 1.75
CA ASP A 115 -9.68 -22.44 2.64
C ASP A 115 -10.84 -21.72 1.92
N GLU A 116 -10.77 -21.57 0.59
CA GLU A 116 -11.74 -20.79 -0.19
C GLU A 116 -12.64 -21.71 -1.02
N LEU A 117 -13.84 -21.98 -0.49
CA LEU A 117 -14.75 -23.00 -1.02
C LEU A 117 -15.85 -22.46 -1.96
N ASP A 118 -16.15 -21.16 -1.93
CA ASP A 118 -17.45 -20.65 -2.39
C ASP A 118 -17.43 -19.51 -3.42
N ALA A 119 -16.28 -18.89 -3.75
CA ALA A 119 -16.32 -17.80 -4.74
C ALA A 119 -16.48 -18.35 -6.17
N ALA A 120 -17.25 -17.65 -6.99
CA ALA A 120 -17.23 -17.90 -8.43
C ALA A 120 -15.91 -17.36 -9.05
N GLN A 121 -15.50 -17.92 -10.19
CA GLN A 121 -14.19 -17.61 -10.80
C GLN A 121 -14.05 -16.14 -11.23
N ASP A 122 -15.15 -15.53 -11.66
CA ASP A 122 -15.25 -14.10 -11.98
C ASP A 122 -15.00 -13.23 -10.75
N GLN A 123 -15.59 -13.58 -9.60
CA GLN A 123 -15.37 -12.90 -8.33
C GLN A 123 -13.92 -12.99 -7.85
N ARG A 124 -13.24 -14.12 -8.09
CA ARG A 124 -11.80 -14.28 -7.81
C ARG A 124 -10.93 -13.38 -8.67
N SER A 125 -11.28 -13.24 -9.95
CA SER A 125 -10.46 -12.52 -10.92
C SER A 125 -10.51 -11.00 -10.74
N ALA A 126 -11.46 -10.50 -9.93
CA ALA A 126 -11.57 -9.08 -9.58
C ALA A 126 -10.27 -8.49 -9.00
N ILE A 127 -9.50 -9.24 -8.21
CA ILE A 127 -8.25 -8.71 -7.61
C ILE A 127 -7.15 -8.40 -8.64
N VAL A 128 -7.33 -8.79 -9.90
CA VAL A 128 -6.33 -8.60 -10.97
C VAL A 128 -6.92 -8.02 -12.26
N ASP A 129 -8.16 -7.51 -12.24
CA ASP A 129 -8.81 -6.96 -13.44
C ASP A 129 -8.44 -5.49 -13.72
N GLY A 130 -7.92 -4.78 -12.72
CA GLY A 130 -7.56 -3.35 -12.81
C GLY A 130 -8.73 -2.39 -12.57
N ASP A 131 -9.91 -2.88 -12.14
CA ASP A 131 -11.06 -2.08 -11.75
C ASP A 131 -11.22 -2.07 -10.23
N LEU A 132 -10.90 -0.95 -9.59
CA LEU A 132 -11.05 -0.78 -8.13
C LEU A 132 -12.51 -0.78 -7.65
N LYS A 133 -13.50 -0.93 -8.55
CA LYS A 133 -14.92 -1.06 -8.24
C LYS A 133 -15.40 -2.50 -8.16
N THR A 134 -14.60 -3.48 -8.61
CA THR A 134 -14.86 -4.91 -8.41
C THR A 134 -14.09 -5.38 -7.19
N ALA A 135 -14.48 -6.50 -6.60
CA ALA A 135 -13.75 -7.06 -5.46
C ALA A 135 -13.96 -8.56 -5.28
N TRP A 136 -12.90 -9.25 -4.86
CA TRP A 136 -13.00 -10.56 -4.24
C TRP A 136 -13.53 -10.39 -2.81
N THR A 137 -14.65 -11.04 -2.51
CA THR A 137 -15.32 -10.96 -1.20
C THR A 137 -15.43 -12.36 -0.59
N PRO A 138 -14.38 -12.89 0.06
CA PRO A 138 -14.45 -14.23 0.63
C PRO A 138 -15.42 -14.30 1.82
N GLN A 139 -15.93 -15.48 2.11
CA GLN A 139 -16.54 -15.77 3.41
C GLN A 139 -15.42 -16.15 4.40
N MET A 140 -15.55 -15.71 5.66
CA MET A 140 -14.59 -16.00 6.74
C MET A 140 -15.23 -16.72 7.93
N ALA A 141 -16.41 -17.33 7.75
CA ALA A 141 -17.19 -17.92 8.84
C ALA A 141 -16.50 -19.14 9.48
N SER A 142 -15.64 -19.84 8.75
CA SER A 142 -14.96 -21.07 9.17
C SER A 142 -13.45 -20.91 9.37
N GLY A 143 -12.90 -19.70 9.24
CA GLY A 143 -11.47 -19.43 9.40
C GLY A 143 -10.91 -18.42 8.39
N PRO A 144 -9.58 -18.43 8.19
CA PRO A 144 -8.91 -17.63 7.19
C PRO A 144 -9.47 -17.89 5.79
N ALA A 145 -9.36 -16.89 4.91
CA ALA A 145 -9.68 -17.05 3.50
C ALA A 145 -8.45 -16.75 2.66
N SER A 146 -8.16 -17.60 1.69
CA SER A 146 -6.96 -17.49 0.87
C SER A 146 -7.23 -17.62 -0.61
N ILE A 147 -6.44 -16.92 -1.41
CA ILE A 147 -6.52 -16.92 -2.86
C ILE A 147 -5.12 -16.94 -3.46
N VAL A 148 -4.94 -17.63 -4.57
CA VAL A 148 -3.64 -17.79 -5.23
C VAL A 148 -3.64 -17.10 -6.58
N VAL A 149 -2.67 -16.23 -6.80
CA VAL A 149 -2.36 -15.62 -8.10
C VAL A 149 -1.25 -16.42 -8.76
N ASP A 150 -1.54 -17.03 -9.92
CA ASP A 150 -0.57 -17.72 -10.77
C ASP A 150 -0.13 -16.79 -11.90
N LEU A 151 1.10 -16.31 -11.82
CA LEU A 151 1.72 -15.41 -12.80
C LEU A 151 2.01 -16.08 -14.15
N LEU A 152 1.70 -17.39 -14.27
CA LEU A 152 1.87 -18.27 -15.43
C LEU A 152 3.33 -18.58 -15.78
N ALA A 153 4.26 -17.77 -15.29
CA ALA A 153 5.70 -17.97 -15.37
C ALA A 153 6.36 -17.28 -14.17
N ASP A 154 7.59 -17.68 -13.86
CA ASP A 154 8.37 -16.97 -12.86
C ASP A 154 8.56 -15.49 -13.24
N ARG A 155 8.27 -14.61 -12.28
CA ARG A 155 8.48 -13.16 -12.39
C ARG A 155 9.30 -12.66 -11.22
N SER A 156 10.12 -11.64 -11.48
CA SER A 156 10.90 -10.96 -10.46
C SER A 156 10.17 -9.72 -9.98
N PHE A 157 10.06 -9.56 -8.66
CA PHE A 157 9.37 -8.46 -8.00
C PHE A 157 9.97 -8.22 -6.61
N ASP A 158 9.71 -7.05 -6.06
CA ASP A 158 10.18 -6.60 -4.75
C ASP A 158 9.14 -5.73 -4.01
N LEU A 159 7.98 -5.52 -4.63
CA LEU A 159 6.89 -4.74 -4.07
C LEU A 159 5.55 -5.44 -4.32
N ILE A 160 4.82 -5.65 -3.22
CA ILE A 160 3.43 -6.13 -3.23
C ILE A 160 2.52 -4.95 -2.89
N ALA A 161 1.46 -4.74 -3.68
CA ALA A 161 0.40 -3.80 -3.37
C ALA A 161 -0.91 -4.55 -3.13
N ILE A 162 -1.66 -4.16 -2.10
CA ILE A 162 -2.98 -4.72 -1.82
C ILE A 162 -3.94 -3.57 -1.54
N ARG A 163 -5.15 -3.64 -2.08
CA ARG A 163 -6.18 -2.61 -1.91
C ARG A 163 -7.52 -3.24 -1.53
N GLU A 164 -8.17 -2.69 -0.52
CA GLU A 164 -9.58 -3.00 -0.22
C GLU A 164 -10.52 -2.10 -1.02
N ASP A 165 -11.71 -2.60 -1.34
CA ASP A 165 -12.84 -1.74 -1.69
C ASP A 165 -13.39 -1.08 -0.42
N ILE A 166 -12.89 0.13 -0.14
CA ILE A 166 -13.25 0.88 1.05
C ILE A 166 -14.60 1.63 0.96
N ARG A 167 -15.33 1.55 -0.16
CA ARG A 167 -16.63 2.25 -0.30
C ARG A 167 -17.65 1.82 0.75
N ASN A 168 -17.48 0.61 1.29
CA ASN A 168 -18.32 0.03 2.34
C ASN A 168 -17.52 -0.25 3.62
N GLY A 169 -16.44 0.50 3.84
CA GLY A 169 -15.57 0.41 5.02
C GLY A 169 -14.30 -0.41 4.81
N GLN A 170 -13.32 -0.18 5.68
CA GLN A 170 -12.10 -0.96 5.83
C GLN A 170 -12.37 -2.11 6.79
N ARG A 171 -12.00 -3.34 6.42
CA ARG A 171 -12.44 -4.54 7.15
C ARG A 171 -11.31 -5.46 7.54
N VAL A 172 -10.27 -5.59 6.73
CA VAL A 172 -9.15 -6.49 7.02
C VAL A 172 -8.39 -6.02 8.27
N SER A 173 -8.22 -6.93 9.22
CA SER A 173 -7.48 -6.73 10.47
C SER A 173 -6.28 -7.67 10.63
N GLY A 174 -6.11 -8.63 9.72
CA GLY A 174 -4.94 -9.49 9.63
C GLY A 174 -4.83 -10.14 8.26
N PHE A 175 -3.63 -10.17 7.70
CA PHE A 175 -3.33 -10.87 6.46
C PHE A 175 -1.85 -11.26 6.36
N HIS A 176 -1.55 -12.17 5.46
CA HIS A 176 -0.18 -12.47 5.04
C HIS A 176 -0.12 -12.85 3.56
N VAL A 177 1.08 -12.76 3.00
CA VAL A 177 1.40 -13.16 1.64
C VAL A 177 2.50 -14.21 1.69
N ASP A 178 2.25 -15.34 1.04
CA ASP A 178 3.20 -16.41 0.84
C ASP A 178 3.59 -16.52 -0.65
N VAL A 179 4.80 -17.02 -0.90
CA VAL A 179 5.23 -17.46 -2.24
C VAL A 179 5.42 -18.97 -2.23
N GLU A 180 5.11 -19.60 -3.35
CA GLU A 180 5.40 -21.03 -3.51
C GLU A 180 6.87 -21.22 -3.95
N GLU A 181 7.60 -22.03 -3.20
CA GLU A 181 8.98 -22.44 -3.50
C GLU A 181 9.00 -23.63 -4.49
N ARG A 182 10.19 -23.96 -5.00
CA ARG A 182 10.35 -24.96 -6.07
C ARG A 182 9.94 -26.38 -5.67
N ASP A 183 10.00 -26.68 -4.38
CA ASP A 183 9.57 -27.94 -3.78
C ASP A 183 8.05 -27.99 -3.50
N GLY A 184 7.32 -26.92 -3.82
CA GLY A 184 5.90 -26.78 -3.55
C GLY A 184 5.57 -26.27 -2.14
N ALA A 185 6.57 -25.98 -1.31
CA ALA A 185 6.36 -25.38 0.00
C ALA A 185 5.92 -23.92 -0.12
N TRP A 186 5.12 -23.45 0.84
CA TRP A 186 4.73 -22.04 0.92
C TRP A 186 5.57 -21.32 1.95
N LYS A 187 6.25 -20.25 1.52
CA LYS A 187 7.08 -19.41 2.38
C LYS A 187 6.45 -18.04 2.54
N ARG A 188 6.26 -17.61 3.78
CA ARG A 188 5.77 -16.26 4.10
C ARG A 188 6.81 -15.21 3.71
N VAL A 189 6.37 -14.19 2.99
CA VAL A 189 7.22 -13.07 2.53
C VAL A 189 6.76 -11.72 3.06
N ALA A 190 5.49 -11.59 3.44
CA ALA A 190 4.97 -10.39 4.06
C ALA A 190 3.77 -10.71 4.96
N GLU A 191 3.53 -9.87 5.96
CA GLU A 191 2.34 -9.90 6.79
C GLU A 191 1.96 -8.50 7.27
N GLY A 192 0.72 -8.35 7.72
CA GLY A 192 0.21 -7.09 8.23
C GLY A 192 -1.14 -7.23 8.89
N THR A 193 -1.59 -6.14 9.49
CA THR A 193 -2.92 -6.05 10.11
C THR A 193 -3.91 -5.43 9.14
N THR A 194 -3.72 -4.15 8.82
CA THR A 194 -4.64 -3.37 7.99
C THR A 194 -4.19 -3.27 6.53
N ILE A 195 -5.17 -3.21 5.62
CA ILE A 195 -4.95 -2.90 4.21
C ILE A 195 -5.51 -1.51 3.88
N GLY A 196 -6.82 -1.30 4.02
CA GLY A 196 -7.50 -0.05 3.67
C GLY A 196 -7.42 0.25 2.17
N TYR A 197 -7.37 1.54 1.81
CA TYR A 197 -7.27 1.98 0.42
C TYR A 197 -6.06 1.40 -0.30
N GLN A 198 -4.90 1.36 0.38
CA GLN A 198 -3.69 0.77 -0.16
C GLN A 198 -2.71 0.39 0.93
N ARG A 199 -2.16 -0.82 0.79
CA ARG A 199 -1.00 -1.31 1.51
C ARG A 199 0.12 -1.67 0.55
N LEU A 200 1.28 -1.06 0.72
CA LEU A 200 2.51 -1.37 0.00
C LEU A 200 3.46 -2.13 0.93
N LEU A 201 3.99 -3.24 0.44
CA LEU A 201 4.89 -4.13 1.18
C LEU A 201 6.14 -4.33 0.33
N ARG A 202 7.22 -3.61 0.67
CA ARG A 202 8.53 -3.89 0.11
C ARG A 202 9.12 -5.13 0.75
N ILE A 203 9.61 -6.02 -0.09
CA ILE A 203 10.26 -7.27 0.30
C ILE A 203 11.63 -7.35 -0.37
N PRO A 204 12.56 -8.17 0.13
CA PRO A 204 13.79 -8.46 -0.59
C PRO A 204 13.47 -8.93 -2.03
N PRO A 205 14.19 -8.43 -3.06
CA PRO A 205 13.94 -8.83 -4.43
C PRO A 205 13.97 -10.34 -4.59
N MET A 206 12.91 -10.88 -5.20
CA MET A 206 12.76 -12.33 -5.36
C MET A 206 12.12 -12.68 -6.69
N ARG A 207 12.08 -13.99 -6.97
CA ARG A 207 11.49 -14.55 -8.18
C ARG A 207 10.57 -15.71 -7.79
N ALA A 208 9.30 -15.61 -8.19
CA ALA A 208 8.30 -16.65 -7.94
C ALA A 208 7.24 -16.65 -9.06
N ARG A 209 6.51 -17.77 -9.17
CA ARG A 209 5.37 -17.91 -10.09
C ARG A 209 4.03 -17.77 -9.37
N ARG A 210 3.89 -18.36 -8.18
CA ARG A 210 2.62 -18.39 -7.44
C ARG A 210 2.76 -17.65 -6.12
N LEU A 211 1.76 -16.80 -5.85
CA LEU A 211 1.63 -16.06 -4.61
C LEU A 211 0.26 -16.34 -4.01
N ARG A 212 0.22 -16.48 -2.69
CA ARG A 212 -1.02 -16.68 -1.94
C ARG A 212 -1.24 -15.49 -1.02
N LEU A 213 -2.36 -14.80 -1.21
CA LEU A 213 -2.87 -13.83 -0.24
C LEU A 213 -3.81 -14.58 0.71
N THR A 214 -3.59 -14.45 2.00
CA THR A 214 -4.45 -15.03 3.03
C THR A 214 -4.91 -13.94 3.99
N ILE A 215 -6.22 -13.74 4.08
CA ILE A 215 -6.87 -12.90 5.09
C ILE A 215 -7.08 -13.75 6.34
N THR A 216 -6.45 -13.38 7.45
CA THR A 216 -6.47 -14.13 8.71
C THR A 216 -7.51 -13.62 9.70
N SER A 217 -7.84 -12.33 9.64
CA SER A 217 -8.94 -11.75 10.42
C SER A 217 -9.53 -10.51 9.75
N ALA A 218 -10.80 -10.24 10.03
CA ALA A 218 -11.50 -9.04 9.58
C ALA A 218 -12.65 -8.66 10.52
N LEU A 219 -13.01 -7.37 10.53
CA LEU A 219 -14.13 -6.80 11.30
C LEU A 219 -15.50 -6.98 10.61
N GLY A 220 -15.50 -7.63 9.45
CA GLY A 220 -16.66 -7.91 8.61
C GLY A 220 -16.21 -8.67 7.37
N ARG A 221 -17.10 -8.87 6.39
CA ARG A 221 -16.74 -9.57 5.15
C ARG A 221 -15.70 -8.79 4.34
N PRO A 222 -14.46 -9.28 4.14
CA PRO A 222 -13.44 -8.55 3.37
C PRO A 222 -13.90 -8.26 1.94
N ALA A 223 -13.34 -7.21 1.35
CA ALA A 223 -13.51 -6.88 -0.05
C ALA A 223 -12.16 -6.42 -0.61
N ILE A 224 -11.44 -7.31 -1.29
CA ILE A 224 -10.14 -7.00 -1.88
C ILE A 224 -10.38 -6.59 -3.33
N ALA A 225 -10.05 -5.34 -3.66
CA ALA A 225 -10.23 -4.78 -4.98
C ALA A 225 -9.02 -5.07 -5.88
N GLU A 226 -7.80 -5.06 -5.32
CA GLU A 226 -6.59 -5.26 -6.13
C GLU A 226 -5.48 -5.96 -5.35
N PHE A 227 -4.81 -6.87 -6.04
CA PHE A 227 -3.52 -7.44 -5.67
C PHE A 227 -2.53 -7.17 -6.81
N GLY A 228 -1.48 -6.41 -6.50
CA GLY A 228 -0.49 -5.97 -7.46
C GLY A 228 0.92 -6.42 -7.10
N LEU A 229 1.71 -6.70 -8.13
CA LEU A 229 3.13 -6.99 -8.01
C LEU A 229 3.94 -6.10 -8.91
N TYR A 230 4.99 -5.51 -8.36
CA TYR A 230 5.79 -4.50 -9.04
C TYR A 230 7.27 -4.76 -8.82
N ARG A 231 8.06 -4.17 -9.72
CA ARG A 231 9.51 -4.10 -9.58
C ARG A 231 9.89 -2.65 -9.40
N SER A 232 10.39 -2.32 -8.23
CA SER A 232 10.99 -1.02 -7.98
C SER A 232 12.28 -0.88 -8.78
N ARG A 233 12.60 0.34 -9.22
CA ARG A 233 13.96 0.63 -9.68
C ARG A 233 14.88 0.55 -8.46
N SER A 234 15.93 -0.27 -8.53
CA SER A 234 17.00 -0.22 -7.55
C SER A 234 17.58 1.19 -7.55
N HIS A 235 17.77 1.74 -6.34
CA HIS A 235 18.60 2.92 -6.14
C HIS A 235 20.06 2.47 -6.16
N ASP A 236 20.61 2.31 -7.35
CA ASP A 236 22.06 2.30 -7.56
C ASP A 236 22.51 3.69 -8.00
#